data_AF-A0A9E3WZE8-F1
#
_entry.id   AF-A0A9E3WZE8-F1
#
_cell.length_a   1.000
_cell.length_b   1.000
_cell.length_c   1.000
_cell.angle_alpha   90.00
_cell.angle_beta   90.00
_cell.angle_gamma   90.00
#
_symmetry.space_group_name_H-M   'P 1'
#
loop_
_entity.id
_entity.type
_entity.pdbx_description
1 polymer ?
#
loop_
_entity_poly.entity_id
_entity_poly.type
_entity_poly.pdbx_seq_one_letter_code
_entity_poly.pdbx_strand_id
1 'polypeptide(L)'
;MKGLQDSGTRALSTRQLGIALDWINNATGRKIDLLYLDACSMGMAEVADEIAPYVSYLLASPNTAWASFAYDDMLADVTAGLSTEQIGRAWLEAEKAALDANEQDDVFPYPYTLALYRLDQMDE
;
A
#
# COMPACT_ATOMS: atom_id res chain seq x y z
N MET A 1 -20.17 -17.48 12.82
CA MET A 1 -19.13 -16.43 12.72
C MET A 1 -17.92 -17.06 12.06
N LYS A 2 -17.67 -16.67 10.80
CA LYS A 2 -16.59 -17.19 9.95
C LYS A 2 -15.34 -16.40 10.32
N GLY A 3 -14.40 -17.06 10.99
CA GLY A 3 -13.14 -16.45 11.41
C GLY A 3 -12.38 -15.92 10.19
N LEU A 4 -11.83 -14.71 10.33
CA LEU A 4 -10.66 -14.33 9.56
C LEU A 4 -9.65 -15.47 9.67
N GLN A 5 -9.06 -15.90 8.55
CA GLN A 5 -7.90 -16.77 8.58
C GLN A 5 -6.72 -15.94 9.10
N ASP A 6 -6.66 -15.72 10.42
CA ASP A 6 -5.38 -15.62 11.09
C ASP A 6 -4.74 -16.99 10.94
N SER A 7 -3.86 -17.13 9.96
CA SER A 7 -3.03 -18.31 9.81
C SER A 7 -1.99 -18.27 10.92
N GLY A 8 -2.44 -18.56 12.15
CA GLY A 8 -1.81 -18.24 13.43
C GLY A 8 -0.46 -18.90 13.74
N THR A 9 0.48 -18.87 12.79
CA THR A 9 1.94 -18.99 12.97
C THR A 9 2.75 -18.43 11.78
N ARG A 10 2.15 -17.86 10.73
CA ARG A 10 2.89 -17.46 9.52
C ARG A 10 2.57 -16.04 9.09
N ALA A 11 3.39 -15.10 9.55
CA ALA A 11 3.49 -13.75 8.99
C ALA A 11 4.77 -13.64 8.15
N LEU A 12 4.77 -12.74 7.17
CA LEU A 12 6.00 -12.31 6.50
C LEU A 12 6.64 -11.23 7.37
N SER A 13 7.88 -11.46 7.81
CA SER A 13 8.72 -10.38 8.30
C SER A 13 9.06 -9.41 7.16
N THR A 14 9.43 -8.18 7.48
CA THR A 14 9.93 -7.18 6.52
C THR A 14 10.99 -7.76 5.60
N ARG A 15 11.98 -8.47 6.17
CA ARG A 15 13.03 -9.16 5.41
C ARG A 15 12.50 -10.23 4.45
N GLN A 16 11.46 -10.97 4.85
CA GLN A 16 10.86 -11.97 3.96
C GLN A 16 10.06 -11.33 2.82
N LEU A 17 9.46 -10.15 3.06
CA LEU A 17 8.85 -9.34 2.01
C LEU A 17 9.93 -8.89 1.00
N GLY A 18 11.06 -8.37 1.47
CA GLY A 18 12.20 -8.01 0.62
C GLY A 18 12.70 -9.18 -0.23
N ILE A 19 12.91 -10.36 0.37
CA ILE A 19 13.31 -11.59 -0.35
C ILE A 19 12.27 -11.98 -1.42
N ALA A 20 10.98 -11.88 -1.12
CA ALA A 20 9.93 -12.20 -2.09
C ALA A 20 9.94 -11.23 -3.28
N LEU A 21 10.16 -9.94 -3.02
CA LEU A 21 10.26 -8.92 -4.07
C LEU A 21 11.55 -9.06 -4.89
N ASP A 22 12.66 -9.46 -4.27
CA ASP A 22 13.90 -9.81 -4.96
C ASP A 22 13.68 -10.96 -5.96
N TRP A 23 12.92 -11.99 -5.59
CA TRP A 23 12.59 -13.08 -6.51
C TRP A 23 11.79 -12.59 -7.73
N ILE A 24 10.83 -11.69 -7.52
CA ILE A 24 10.05 -11.10 -8.60
C ILE A 24 10.95 -10.25 -9.50
N ASN A 25 11.81 -9.42 -8.91
CA ASN A 25 12.74 -8.57 -9.65
C ASN A 25 13.72 -9.41 -10.48
N ASN A 26 14.33 -10.45 -9.89
CA ASN A 26 15.24 -11.36 -10.59
C ASN A 26 14.53 -12.15 -11.71
N ALA A 27 13.27 -12.53 -11.52
CA ALA A 27 12.51 -13.28 -12.53
C ALA A 27 12.06 -12.41 -13.71
N THR A 28 11.77 -11.12 -13.47
CA THR A 28 11.18 -10.21 -14.47
C THR A 28 12.17 -9.20 -15.05
N GLY A 29 13.28 -8.95 -14.36
CA GLY A 29 14.20 -7.84 -14.63
C GLY A 29 13.59 -6.45 -14.39
N ARG A 30 12.46 -6.35 -13.69
CA ARG A 30 11.68 -5.10 -13.52
C ARG A 30 11.40 -4.84 -12.05
N LYS A 31 11.46 -3.56 -11.66
CA LYS A 31 10.87 -3.10 -10.39
C LYS A 31 9.34 -3.10 -10.52
N ILE A 32 8.66 -3.27 -9.39
CA ILE A 32 7.24 -2.96 -9.28
C ILE A 32 7.09 -1.44 -9.30
N ASP A 33 6.30 -0.92 -10.24
CA ASP A 33 6.11 0.52 -10.38
C ASP A 33 5.40 1.11 -9.15
N LEU A 34 4.26 0.53 -8.74
CA LEU A 34 3.50 0.91 -7.56
C LEU A 34 3.12 -0.34 -6.77
N LEU A 35 3.49 -0.38 -5.49
CA LEU A 35 3.05 -1.40 -4.53
C LEU A 35 2.11 -0.76 -3.52
N TYR A 36 0.89 -1.29 -3.41
CA TYR A 36 -0.03 -0.94 -2.33
C TYR A 36 -0.02 -2.04 -1.28
N LEU A 37 0.36 -1.70 -0.05
CA LEU A 37 0.25 -2.59 1.12
C LEU A 37 -1.00 -2.19 1.92
N ASP A 38 -2.15 -2.72 1.52
CA ASP A 38 -3.44 -2.60 2.23
C ASP A 38 -3.43 -3.44 3.52
N ALA A 39 -2.65 -2.97 4.50
CA ALA A 39 -2.52 -3.56 5.81
C ALA A 39 -2.06 -2.49 6.82
N CYS A 40 -2.29 -2.76 8.11
CA CYS A 40 -1.88 -1.86 9.17
C CYS A 40 -0.36 -1.76 9.27
N SER A 41 0.15 -0.57 9.60
CA SER A 41 1.55 -0.31 9.95
C SER A 41 2.57 -0.75 8.88
N MET A 42 2.18 -0.67 7.61
CA MET A 42 3.08 -0.98 6.48
C MET A 42 3.79 0.26 5.90
N GLY A 43 3.38 1.47 6.31
CA GLY A 43 4.04 2.75 5.98
C GLY A 43 5.23 3.07 6.89
N MET A 44 5.99 2.06 7.31
CA MET A 44 7.15 2.24 8.19
C MET A 44 8.42 2.47 7.35
N ALA A 45 9.35 3.29 7.84
CA ALA A 45 10.59 3.59 7.14
C ALA A 45 11.42 2.33 6.88
N GLU A 46 11.44 1.39 7.83
CA GLU A 46 12.14 0.11 7.73
C GLU A 46 11.53 -0.81 6.67
N VAL A 47 10.21 -0.73 6.46
CA VAL A 47 9.55 -1.46 5.36
C VAL A 47 9.92 -0.83 4.03
N ALA A 48 9.85 0.51 3.95
CA ALA A 48 10.18 1.24 2.73
C ALA A 48 11.64 1.03 2.29
N ASP A 49 12.59 1.07 3.24
CA ASP A 49 14.02 0.83 3.02
C ASP A 49 14.29 -0.58 2.46
N GLU A 50 13.73 -1.63 3.10
CA GLU A 50 13.91 -3.02 2.67
C GLU A 50 13.41 -3.26 1.23
N ILE A 51 12.35 -2.57 0.80
CA ILE A 51 11.72 -2.82 -0.52
C ILE A 51 12.16 -1.83 -1.61
N ALA A 52 12.83 -0.73 -1.29
CA ALA A 52 13.26 0.30 -2.23
C ALA A 52 14.09 -0.21 -3.43
N PRO A 53 14.94 -1.25 -3.30
CA PRO A 53 15.61 -1.84 -4.44
C PRO A 53 14.66 -2.45 -5.48
N TYR A 54 13.43 -2.79 -5.11
CA TYR A 54 12.50 -3.60 -5.90
C TYR A 54 11.21 -2.88 -6.29
N VAL A 55 10.91 -1.74 -5.66
CA VAL A 55 9.65 -1.00 -5.81
C VAL A 55 9.95 0.49 -6.03
N SER A 56 9.23 1.15 -6.94
CA SER A 56 9.41 2.59 -7.21
C SER A 56 8.54 3.47 -6.33
N TYR A 57 7.26 3.10 -6.12
CA TYR A 57 6.33 3.79 -5.24
C TYR A 57 5.66 2.82 -4.26
N LEU A 58 5.53 3.22 -3.01
CA LEU A 58 4.77 2.50 -1.98
C LEU A 58 3.57 3.34 -1.54
N LEU A 59 2.36 2.78 -1.63
CA LEU A 59 1.18 3.28 -0.93
C LEU A 59 0.97 2.41 0.32
N ALA A 60 0.89 3.01 1.50
CA ALA A 60 0.67 2.26 2.74
C ALA A 60 0.23 3.16 3.91
N SER A 61 -0.40 2.55 4.93
CA SER A 61 -0.70 3.23 6.19
C SER A 61 0.44 3.03 7.21
N PRO A 62 1.01 4.10 7.80
CA PRO A 62 1.96 3.99 8.90
C PRO A 62 1.30 3.57 10.23
N ASN A 63 -0.03 3.60 10.33
CA ASN A 63 -0.79 3.28 11.54
C ASN A 63 -1.86 2.22 11.23
N THR A 64 -2.96 2.19 11.99
CA THR A 64 -4.14 1.39 11.68
C THR A 64 -4.65 1.72 10.27
N ALA A 65 -4.85 0.69 9.46
CA ALA A 65 -5.60 0.76 8.21
C ALA A 65 -7.04 0.33 8.48
N TRP A 66 -8.00 1.03 7.87
CA TRP A 66 -9.42 0.73 7.99
C TRP A 66 -9.94 0.12 6.69
N ALA A 67 -10.98 -0.70 6.80
CA ALA A 67 -11.55 -1.41 5.67
C ALA A 67 -12.46 -0.49 4.81
N SER A 68 -11.87 0.28 3.89
CA SER A 68 -12.58 1.13 2.91
C SER A 68 -12.73 0.50 1.52
N PHE A 69 -11.82 -0.42 1.14
CA PHE A 69 -11.89 -1.28 -0.05
C PHE A 69 -12.32 -0.60 -1.37
N ALA A 70 -11.77 0.58 -1.69
CA ALA A 70 -12.11 1.36 -2.88
C ALA A 70 -11.49 0.80 -4.20
N TYR A 71 -11.36 -0.52 -4.33
CA TYR A 71 -10.62 -1.15 -5.42
C TYR A 71 -11.22 -0.93 -6.80
N ASP A 72 -12.55 -0.83 -6.91
CA ASP A 72 -13.21 -0.56 -8.19
C ASP A 72 -12.81 0.82 -8.74
N ASP A 73 -12.77 1.84 -7.88
CA ASP A 73 -12.36 3.20 -8.22
C ASP A 73 -10.86 3.24 -8.57
N MET A 74 -10.02 2.60 -7.74
CA MET A 74 -8.58 2.49 -8.00
C MET A 74 -8.27 1.82 -9.35
N LEU A 75 -8.95 0.72 -9.67
CA LEU A 75 -8.72 0.01 -10.94
C LEU A 75 -9.19 0.84 -12.13
N ALA A 76 -10.26 1.65 -11.97
CA ALA A 76 -10.70 2.59 -13.00
C ALA A 76 -9.68 3.70 -13.27
N ASP A 77 -8.88 4.08 -12.27
CA ASP A 77 -7.80 5.07 -12.42
C ASP A 77 -6.59 4.55 -13.21
N VAL A 78 -6.46 3.24 -13.39
CA VAL A 78 -5.37 2.64 -14.20
C VAL A 78 -5.68 2.82 -15.69
N THR A 79 -5.45 4.04 -16.18
CA THR A 79 -5.66 4.43 -17.57
C THR A 79 -4.35 4.62 -18.32
N ALA A 80 -4.39 4.42 -19.65
CA ALA A 80 -3.20 4.59 -20.49
C ALA A 80 -2.74 6.06 -20.49
N GLY A 81 -1.45 6.30 -20.23
CA GLY A 81 -0.82 7.61 -20.31
C GLY A 81 -0.59 8.33 -18.99
N LEU A 82 -1.07 7.79 -17.86
CA LEU A 82 -0.74 8.31 -16.53
C LEU A 82 0.64 7.81 -16.08
N SER A 83 1.38 8.68 -15.38
CA SER A 83 2.58 8.27 -14.66
C SER A 83 2.22 7.46 -13.42
N THR A 84 3.16 6.65 -12.93
CA THR A 84 2.99 5.88 -11.70
C THR A 84 2.66 6.76 -10.49
N GLU A 85 3.26 7.95 -10.41
CA GLU A 85 2.95 8.92 -9.36
C GLU A 85 1.50 9.40 -9.44
N GLN A 86 1.00 9.67 -10.65
CA GLN A 86 -0.39 10.08 -10.86
C GLN A 86 -1.36 8.97 -10.45
N ILE A 87 -1.07 7.71 -10.79
CA ILE A 87 -1.87 6.56 -10.38
C ILE A 87 -1.85 6.43 -8.84
N GLY A 88 -0.66 6.48 -8.22
CA GLY A 88 -0.53 6.38 -6.76
C GLY A 88 -1.26 7.50 -6.01
N ARG A 89 -1.25 8.72 -6.56
CA ARG A 89 -2.02 9.85 -6.01
C ARG A 89 -3.52 9.64 -6.17
N ALA A 90 -3.97 9.15 -7.32
CA ALA A 90 -5.39 8.86 -7.55
C ALA A 90 -5.89 7.80 -6.56
N TRP A 91 -5.13 6.72 -6.34
CA TRP A 91 -5.46 5.69 -5.35
C TRP A 91 -5.49 6.22 -3.91
N LEU A 92 -4.56 7.12 -3.56
CA LEU A 92 -4.56 7.79 -2.26
C LEU A 92 -5.84 8.61 -2.06
N GLU A 93 -6.25 9.38 -3.07
CA GLU A 93 -7.49 10.17 -3.03
C GLU A 93 -8.74 9.29 -3.00
N ALA A 94 -8.74 8.15 -3.71
CA ALA A 94 -9.84 7.18 -3.68
C ALA A 94 -10.02 6.58 -2.26
N GLU A 95 -8.94 6.16 -1.61
CA GLU A 95 -9.03 5.69 -0.22
C GLU A 95 -9.50 6.78 0.73
N LYS A 96 -8.94 7.98 0.59
CA LYS A 96 -9.36 9.13 1.39
C LYS A 96 -10.86 9.37 1.25
N ALA A 97 -11.38 9.41 0.03
CA ALA A 97 -12.81 9.64 -0.22
C ALA A 97 -13.67 8.54 0.39
N ALA A 98 -13.26 7.27 0.29
CA ALA A 98 -13.97 6.15 0.89
C ALA A 98 -13.95 6.21 2.43
N LEU A 99 -12.83 6.59 3.05
CA LEU A 99 -12.71 6.75 4.50
C LEU A 99 -13.54 7.93 5.02
N ASP A 100 -13.52 9.07 4.31
CA ASP A 100 -14.33 10.25 4.64
C ASP A 100 -15.83 9.98 4.50
N ALA A 101 -16.25 9.18 3.52
CA ALA A 101 -17.65 8.79 3.35
C ALA A 101 -18.14 7.93 4.53
N ASN A 102 -17.27 7.09 5.10
CA ASN A 102 -17.58 6.25 6.26
C ASN A 102 -17.53 7.03 7.59
N GLU A 103 -16.96 8.24 7.61
CA GLU A 103 -16.89 9.11 8.79
C GLU A 103 -18.27 9.71 9.15
N GLN A 104 -19.21 9.74 8.19
CA GLN A 104 -20.50 10.42 8.30
C GLN A 104 -21.56 9.67 9.14
N ASP A 105 -21.23 8.48 9.66
CA ASP A 105 -22.14 7.63 10.47
C ASP A 105 -22.03 7.86 12.00
N ASP A 106 -21.37 8.95 12.44
CA ASP A 106 -21.51 9.60 13.76
C ASP A 106 -21.22 8.76 15.04
N VAL A 107 -20.57 7.59 14.93
CA VAL A 107 -20.25 6.75 16.10
C VAL A 107 -18.76 6.77 16.50
N PHE A 108 -17.83 6.99 15.57
CA PHE A 108 -16.42 7.31 15.85
C PHE A 108 -15.75 7.63 14.51
N PRO A 109 -15.20 8.84 14.26
CA PRO A 109 -14.48 9.09 13.02
C PRO A 109 -13.30 8.13 12.95
N TYR A 110 -13.07 7.47 11.82
CA TYR A 110 -11.95 6.54 11.65
C TYR A 110 -10.66 7.33 11.45
N PRO A 111 -9.80 7.54 12.47
CA PRO A 111 -8.55 8.27 12.24
C PRO A 111 -7.69 7.45 11.29
N TYR A 112 -7.38 8.00 10.13
CA TYR A 112 -6.56 7.34 9.13
C TYR A 112 -5.31 8.16 8.83
N THR A 113 -4.26 7.43 8.45
CA THR A 113 -3.02 7.98 7.91
C THR A 113 -2.69 7.13 6.69
N LEU A 114 -2.49 7.76 5.54
CA LEU A 114 -2.11 7.09 4.32
C LEU A 114 -1.00 7.90 3.65
N ALA A 115 0.02 7.21 3.16
CA ALA A 115 1.18 7.86 2.56
C ALA A 115 1.58 7.18 1.27
N LEU A 116 1.94 8.00 0.28
CA LEU A 116 2.58 7.59 -0.96
C LEU A 116 4.07 7.95 -0.88
N TYR A 117 4.92 6.94 -0.74
CA TYR A 117 6.37 7.07 -0.72
C TYR A 117 6.92 6.94 -2.12
N ARG A 118 7.87 7.83 -2.46
CA ARG A 118 8.71 7.71 -3.64
C ARG A 118 10.05 7.08 -3.21
N LEU A 119 10.25 5.80 -3.54
CA LEU A 119 11.31 4.97 -2.94
C LEU A 119 12.66 5.09 -3.65
N ASP A 120 12.70 5.56 -4.89
CA ASP A 120 13.95 5.83 -5.63
C ASP A 120 14.76 7.00 -5.04
N GLN A 121 14.21 7.70 -4.04
CA GLN A 121 14.86 8.82 -3.36
C GLN A 121 15.20 8.57 -1.89
N MET A 122 15.07 7.33 -1.41
CA MET A 122 15.38 7.03 -0.01
C MET A 122 16.88 7.00 0.32
N ASP A 123 17.73 6.80 -0.69
CA ASP A 123 19.20 6.77 -0.55
C ASP A 123 19.87 8.16 -0.75
N GLU A 124 19.09 9.22 -0.98
CA GLU A 124 19.56 10.61 -1.16
C GLU A 124 19.71 11.35 0.18
#